data_AF-A0AA43RI79-F1
#
_entry.id   AF-A0AA43RI79-F1
#
_cell.length_a   1.000
_cell.length_b   1.000
_cell.length_c   1.000
_cell.angle_alpha   90.00
_cell.angle_beta   90.00
_cell.angle_gamma   90.00
#
_symmetry.space_group_name_H-M   'P 1'
#
loop_
_entity.id
_entity.type
_entity.pdbx_description
1 polymer ?
#
loop_
_entity_poly.entity_id
_entity_poly.type
_entity_poly.pdbx_seq_one_letter_code
_entity_poly.pdbx_strand_id
1 'polypeptide(L)'
;MKRIFGDLNMSWPVVLIFAAVAGLVTGILGSIPATDGTSFRDIAIGYEWWVIFAFVIASNSQKNWECALKIFVFFLISQPVVFAVEVLLGHITTDLAIYYYTSIWGPATLFTLPGGFLAFYITKQNPFGWIILGLGNTLQAIYGIHYLGSAIATPPFHVLSAIVCFASIIIMALQIQQDRKGRIATLAITVGVTLALLILLALTGRTLL
;
A
#
# COMPACT_ATOMS: atom_id res chain seq x y z
N MET A 1 -16.34 -9.19 -16.39
CA MET A 1 -15.42 -8.03 -16.25
C MET A 1 -14.01 -8.53 -16.48
N LYS A 2 -13.24 -7.87 -17.34
CA LYS A 2 -11.77 -8.06 -17.38
C LYS A 2 -11.20 -7.60 -16.03
N ARG A 3 -10.23 -8.33 -15.50
CA ARG A 3 -9.55 -7.97 -14.25
C ARG A 3 -8.66 -6.76 -14.53
N ILE A 4 -8.77 -5.69 -13.75
CA ILE A 4 -7.89 -4.50 -13.86
C ILE A 4 -6.47 -4.85 -13.42
N PHE A 5 -6.33 -5.75 -12.45
CA PHE A 5 -5.05 -6.18 -11.89
C PHE A 5 -4.65 -7.60 -12.27
N GLY A 6 -5.39 -8.25 -13.18
CA GLY A 6 -5.08 -9.60 -13.65
C GLY A 6 -4.62 -9.58 -15.09
N ASP A 7 -3.87 -10.59 -15.50
CA ASP A 7 -3.38 -10.79 -16.88
C ASP A 7 -2.18 -9.91 -17.28
N LEU A 8 -1.50 -9.27 -16.32
CA LEU A 8 -0.20 -8.67 -16.55
C LEU A 8 0.87 -9.77 -16.53
N ASN A 9 1.76 -9.78 -17.53
CA ASN A 9 2.94 -10.64 -17.50
C ASN A 9 3.94 -10.11 -16.48
N MET A 10 3.74 -10.46 -15.20
CA MET A 10 4.59 -10.05 -14.09
C MET A 10 5.90 -10.85 -14.05
N SER A 11 6.64 -10.85 -15.14
CA SER A 11 7.97 -11.47 -15.25
C SER A 11 9.00 -10.74 -14.39
N TRP A 12 10.16 -11.37 -14.13
CA TRP A 12 11.23 -10.75 -13.35
C TRP A 12 11.67 -9.37 -13.89
N PRO A 13 11.94 -9.21 -15.21
CA PRO A 13 12.27 -7.89 -15.76
C PRO A 13 11.18 -6.84 -15.50
N VAL A 14 9.90 -7.23 -15.59
CA VAL A 14 8.78 -6.33 -15.32
C VAL A 14 8.75 -5.90 -13.86
N VAL A 15 9.00 -6.81 -12.91
CA VAL A 15 9.08 -6.48 -11.48
C VAL A 15 10.24 -5.51 -11.20
N LEU A 16 11.41 -5.73 -11.81
CA LEU A 16 12.57 -4.85 -11.65
C LEU A 16 12.30 -3.45 -12.19
N ILE A 17 11.72 -3.34 -13.39
CA ILE A 17 11.34 -2.06 -14.00
C ILE A 17 10.27 -1.37 -13.15
N PHE A 18 9.25 -2.12 -12.72
CA PHE A 18 8.18 -1.58 -11.90
C PHE A 18 8.71 -1.03 -10.57
N ALA A 19 9.62 -1.74 -9.92
CA ALA A 19 10.26 -1.29 -8.68
C ALA A 19 11.06 0.00 -8.86
N ALA A 20 11.89 0.06 -9.92
CA ALA A 20 12.68 1.24 -10.23
C ALA A 20 11.81 2.46 -10.57
N VAL A 21 10.78 2.28 -11.41
CA VAL A 21 9.85 3.35 -11.78
C VAL A 21 9.03 3.81 -10.58
N ALA A 22 8.50 2.88 -9.77
CA ALA A 22 7.77 3.23 -8.56
C ALA A 22 8.64 4.06 -7.63
N GLY A 23 9.85 3.59 -7.30
CA GLY A 23 10.78 4.31 -6.43
C GLY A 23 11.20 5.68 -6.98
N LEU A 24 11.44 5.78 -8.30
CA LEU A 24 11.80 7.05 -8.92
C LEU A 24 10.65 8.06 -8.86
N VAL A 25 9.44 7.64 -9.22
CA VAL A 25 8.27 8.52 -9.22
C VAL A 25 7.92 8.96 -7.80
N THR A 26 7.90 8.04 -6.83
CA THR A 26 7.60 8.39 -5.44
C THR A 26 8.70 9.27 -4.84
N GLY A 27 9.99 8.98 -5.09
CA GLY A 27 11.09 9.83 -4.63
C GLY A 27 11.06 11.24 -5.23
N ILE A 28 10.74 11.38 -6.53
CA ILE A 28 10.59 12.70 -7.16
C ILE A 28 9.42 13.45 -6.53
N LEU A 29 8.24 12.83 -6.43
CA LEU A 29 7.07 13.47 -5.84
C LEU A 29 7.31 13.86 -4.37
N GLY A 30 7.96 12.99 -3.61
CA GLY A 30 8.37 13.25 -2.21
C GLY A 30 9.42 14.35 -2.07
N SER A 31 10.09 14.75 -3.15
CA SER A 31 11.12 15.79 -3.11
C SER A 31 10.63 17.18 -3.54
N ILE A 32 9.38 17.32 -4.01
CA ILE A 32 8.85 18.61 -4.48
C ILE A 32 8.26 19.38 -3.30
N PRO A 33 8.87 20.50 -2.83
CA PRO A 33 8.36 21.23 -1.66
C PRO A 33 6.97 21.83 -1.88
N ALA A 34 6.64 22.18 -3.13
CA ALA A 34 5.32 22.69 -3.50
C ALA A 34 4.18 21.65 -3.30
N THR A 35 4.53 20.38 -3.10
CA THR A 35 3.58 19.30 -2.81
C THR A 35 3.45 18.99 -1.32
N ASP A 36 4.13 19.74 -0.45
CA ASP A 36 4.08 19.53 0.99
C ASP A 36 2.65 19.65 1.53
N GLY A 37 2.23 18.65 2.31
CA GLY A 37 0.85 18.53 2.80
C GLY A 37 -0.20 18.22 1.72
N THR A 38 0.19 17.98 0.46
CA THR A 38 -0.76 17.66 -0.62
C THR A 38 -0.85 16.15 -0.87
N SER A 39 -1.91 15.75 -1.56
CA SER A 39 -2.09 14.37 -2.01
C SER A 39 -1.00 13.83 -2.93
N PHE A 40 -0.24 14.70 -3.59
CA PHE A 40 0.89 14.26 -4.43
C PHE A 40 2.05 13.74 -3.60
N ARG A 41 2.22 14.27 -2.39
CA ARG A 41 3.28 13.86 -1.47
C ARG A 41 2.88 12.64 -0.62
N ASP A 42 1.59 12.46 -0.36
CA ASP A 42 1.07 11.27 0.33
C ASP A 42 1.49 9.97 -0.38
N ILE A 43 1.57 9.99 -1.72
CA ILE A 43 2.04 8.87 -2.54
C ILE A 43 3.46 8.42 -2.18
N ALA A 44 4.31 9.35 -1.76
CA ALA A 44 5.70 9.08 -1.42
C ALA A 44 5.89 8.56 0.01
N ILE A 45 5.01 8.98 0.93
CA ILE A 45 5.22 8.79 2.38
C ILE A 45 4.32 7.69 2.95
N GLY A 46 3.13 7.51 2.40
CA GLY A 46 2.10 6.60 2.92
C GLY A 46 2.29 5.15 2.50
N TYR A 47 1.88 4.21 3.36
CA TYR A 47 1.94 2.77 3.08
C TYR A 47 0.85 2.29 2.11
N GLU A 48 -0.21 3.06 1.93
CA GLU A 48 -1.38 2.70 1.14
C GLU A 48 -1.05 2.42 -0.33
N TRP A 49 -0.15 3.19 -0.94
CA TRP A 49 0.25 2.98 -2.33
C TRP A 49 1.08 1.71 -2.51
N TRP A 50 1.96 1.45 -1.55
CA TRP A 50 2.79 0.25 -1.53
C TRP A 50 1.97 -1.04 -1.35
N VAL A 51 0.89 -0.98 -0.58
CA VAL A 51 -0.09 -2.08 -0.47
C VAL A 51 -0.77 -2.36 -1.81
N ILE A 52 -1.16 -1.30 -2.55
CA ILE A 52 -1.75 -1.47 -3.89
C ILE A 52 -0.75 -2.15 -4.82
N PHE A 53 0.52 -1.71 -4.85
CA PHE A 53 1.56 -2.32 -5.67
C PHE A 53 1.79 -3.80 -5.32
N ALA A 54 1.82 -4.13 -4.04
CA ALA A 54 1.92 -5.52 -3.57
C ALA A 54 0.74 -6.37 -4.10
N PHE A 55 -0.47 -5.84 -4.10
CA PHE A 55 -1.64 -6.55 -4.63
C PHE A 55 -1.64 -6.70 -6.15
N VAL A 56 -1.09 -5.74 -6.90
CA VAL A 56 -0.86 -5.91 -8.34
C VAL A 56 0.08 -7.08 -8.60
N ILE A 57 1.20 -7.16 -7.87
CA ILE A 57 2.16 -8.27 -8.01
C ILE A 57 1.52 -9.60 -7.60
N ALA A 58 0.80 -9.63 -6.48
CA ALA A 58 0.14 -10.83 -5.98
C ALA A 58 -0.93 -11.36 -6.94
N SER A 59 -1.71 -10.46 -7.55
CA SER A 59 -2.78 -10.81 -8.49
C SER A 59 -2.28 -11.43 -9.79
N ASN A 60 -0.99 -11.28 -10.11
CA ASN A 60 -0.36 -11.78 -11.33
C ASN A 60 0.70 -12.87 -11.07
N SER A 61 0.83 -13.33 -9.82
CA SER A 61 1.80 -14.37 -9.46
C SER A 61 1.18 -15.77 -9.54
N GLN A 62 1.96 -16.75 -10.01
CA GLN A 62 1.48 -18.13 -10.18
C GLN A 62 1.70 -19.00 -8.93
N LYS A 63 2.77 -18.72 -8.19
CA LYS A 63 3.16 -19.47 -6.99
C LYS A 63 3.31 -18.52 -5.79
N ASN A 64 3.01 -19.02 -4.59
CA ASN A 64 3.10 -18.27 -3.33
C ASN A 64 4.53 -17.80 -3.00
N TRP A 65 5.53 -18.66 -3.13
CA TRP A 65 6.94 -18.29 -2.90
C TRP A 65 7.44 -17.29 -3.95
N GLU A 66 6.97 -17.41 -5.19
CA GLU A 66 7.33 -16.49 -6.27
C GLU A 66 6.70 -15.11 -6.03
N CYS A 67 5.44 -15.08 -5.59
CA CYS A 67 4.76 -13.87 -5.12
C CYS A 67 5.53 -13.20 -4.00
N ALA A 68 5.92 -13.96 -2.98
CA ALA A 68 6.73 -13.47 -1.86
C ALA A 68 8.06 -12.85 -2.33
N LEU A 69 8.81 -13.56 -3.19
CA LEU A 69 10.08 -13.06 -3.69
C LEU A 69 9.91 -11.83 -4.59
N LYS A 70 8.88 -11.77 -5.44
CA LYS A 70 8.64 -10.61 -6.30
C LYS A 70 8.26 -9.37 -5.51
N ILE A 71 7.39 -9.51 -4.50
CA ILE A 71 7.05 -8.39 -3.62
C ILE A 71 8.28 -7.98 -2.82
N PHE A 72 9.04 -8.93 -2.27
CA PHE A 72 10.29 -8.64 -1.57
C PHE A 72 11.29 -7.88 -2.42
N VAL A 73 11.58 -8.37 -3.63
CA VAL A 73 12.51 -7.71 -4.58
C VAL A 73 11.98 -6.34 -5.00
N PHE A 74 10.66 -6.21 -5.17
CA PHE A 74 10.05 -4.91 -5.47
C PHE A 74 10.36 -3.88 -4.38
N PHE A 75 10.12 -4.19 -3.11
CA PHE A 75 10.44 -3.28 -2.00
C PHE A 75 11.95 -3.09 -1.79
N LEU A 76 12.74 -4.16 -1.95
CA LEU A 76 14.20 -4.13 -1.83
C LEU A 76 14.85 -3.16 -2.82
N ILE A 77 14.24 -2.95 -3.99
CA ILE A 77 14.71 -2.01 -4.99
C ILE A 77 14.03 -0.65 -4.82
N SER A 78 12.70 -0.62 -4.70
CA SER A 78 11.97 0.63 -4.71
C SER A 78 12.34 1.53 -3.52
N GLN A 79 12.49 0.96 -2.32
CA GLN A 79 12.74 1.76 -1.11
C GLN A 79 14.12 2.45 -1.14
N PRO A 80 15.23 1.77 -1.46
CA PRO A 80 16.52 2.47 -1.65
C PRO A 80 16.48 3.52 -2.77
N VAL A 81 15.74 3.26 -3.86
CA VAL A 81 15.61 4.23 -4.96
C VAL A 81 14.88 5.50 -4.50
N VAL A 82 13.80 5.38 -3.71
CA VAL A 82 13.12 6.55 -3.11
C VAL A 82 14.12 7.40 -2.34
N PHE A 83 14.82 6.80 -1.39
CA PHE A 83 15.75 7.53 -0.54
C PHE A 83 16.94 8.11 -1.31
N ALA A 84 17.45 7.39 -2.31
CA ALA A 84 18.51 7.91 -3.17
C ALA A 84 18.05 9.17 -3.92
N VAL A 85 16.83 9.16 -4.47
CA VAL A 85 16.26 10.33 -5.16
C VAL A 85 16.04 11.49 -4.21
N GLU A 86 15.48 11.25 -3.03
CA GLU A 86 15.24 12.31 -2.02
C GLU A 86 16.55 12.94 -1.53
N VAL A 87 17.63 12.17 -1.40
CA VAL A 87 18.97 12.69 -1.09
C VAL A 87 19.54 13.47 -2.28
N LEU A 88 19.45 12.94 -3.50
CA LEU A 88 19.96 13.59 -4.71
C LEU A 88 19.28 14.93 -4.99
N LEU A 89 18.00 15.04 -4.70
CA LEU A 89 17.21 16.26 -4.85
C LEU A 89 17.31 17.19 -3.63
N GLY A 90 18.13 16.84 -2.63
CA GLY A 90 18.40 17.66 -1.46
C GLY A 90 17.22 17.79 -0.49
N HIS A 91 16.25 16.90 -0.55
CA HIS A 91 15.07 16.93 0.30
C HIS A 91 15.35 16.39 1.71
N ILE A 92 16.18 15.34 1.81
CA ILE A 92 16.67 14.77 3.07
C ILE A 92 18.19 14.62 3.05
N THR A 93 18.80 14.52 4.22
CA THR A 93 20.23 14.21 4.34
C THR A 93 20.48 12.70 4.19
N THR A 94 21.71 12.33 3.82
CA THR A 94 22.14 10.92 3.75
C THR A 94 21.94 10.20 5.08
N ASP A 95 22.24 10.85 6.21
CA ASP A 95 22.08 10.25 7.54
C ASP A 95 20.61 9.97 7.85
N LEU A 96 19.71 10.88 7.48
CA LEU A 96 18.28 10.72 7.67
C LEU A 96 17.70 9.61 6.78
N ALA A 97 18.18 9.52 5.53
CA ALA A 97 17.83 8.45 4.61
C ALA A 97 18.24 7.07 5.15
N ILE A 98 19.48 6.94 5.65
CA ILE A 98 19.97 5.71 6.26
C ILE A 98 19.15 5.36 7.51
N TYR A 99 18.84 6.35 8.35
CA TYR A 99 18.02 6.15 9.54
C TYR A 99 16.63 5.60 9.20
N TYR A 100 15.90 6.23 8.28
CA TYR A 100 14.55 5.77 7.90
C TYR A 100 14.58 4.41 7.21
N TYR A 101 15.57 4.18 6.34
CA TYR A 101 15.72 2.89 5.70
C TYR A 101 16.00 1.79 6.73
N THR A 102 16.97 1.98 7.63
CA THR A 102 17.34 0.93 8.59
C THR A 102 16.31 0.71 9.69
N SER A 103 15.61 1.77 10.12
CA SER A 103 14.69 1.70 11.27
C SER A 103 13.25 1.31 10.88
N ILE A 104 12.84 1.58 9.64
CA ILE A 104 11.45 1.43 9.22
C ILE A 104 11.35 0.56 7.96
N TRP A 105 11.93 1.03 6.85
CA TRP A 105 11.66 0.44 5.53
C TRP A 105 12.40 -0.86 5.26
N GLY A 106 13.61 -1.04 5.81
CA GLY A 106 14.39 -2.26 5.75
C GLY A 106 13.67 -3.41 6.47
N PRO A 107 13.27 -3.23 7.75
CA PRO A 107 12.42 -4.18 8.46
C PRO A 107 11.10 -4.45 7.71
N ALA A 108 10.40 -3.41 7.25
CA ALA A 108 9.17 -3.57 6.49
C ALA A 108 9.39 -4.40 5.20
N THR A 109 10.48 -4.13 4.48
CA THR A 109 10.89 -4.88 3.29
C THR A 109 11.11 -6.35 3.63
N LEU A 110 11.79 -6.69 4.73
CA LEU A 110 11.95 -8.08 5.14
C LEU A 110 10.60 -8.76 5.44
N PHE A 111 9.68 -8.06 6.11
CA PHE A 111 8.34 -8.56 6.39
C PHE A 111 7.45 -8.73 5.14
N THR A 112 7.84 -8.16 4.00
CA THR A 112 7.13 -8.44 2.74
C THR A 112 7.34 -9.86 2.22
N LEU A 113 8.34 -10.61 2.70
CA LEU A 113 8.46 -12.05 2.39
C LEU A 113 7.26 -12.86 2.93
N PRO A 114 7.02 -12.90 4.27
CA PRO A 114 5.84 -13.58 4.79
C PRO A 114 4.54 -12.89 4.34
N GLY A 115 4.52 -11.55 4.28
CA GLY A 115 3.36 -10.80 3.80
C GLY A 115 2.99 -11.13 2.34
N GLY A 116 3.98 -11.21 1.46
CA GLY A 116 3.80 -11.54 0.05
C GLY A 116 3.39 -12.99 -0.18
N PHE A 117 3.87 -13.91 0.66
CA PHE A 117 3.40 -15.30 0.65
C PHE A 117 1.91 -15.38 0.98
N LEU A 118 1.45 -14.63 1.98
CA LEU A 118 0.04 -14.54 2.34
C LEU A 118 -0.77 -13.80 1.27
N ALA A 119 -0.24 -12.72 0.71
CA ALA A 119 -0.92 -11.92 -0.31
C ALA A 119 -1.30 -12.74 -1.54
N PHE A 120 -0.54 -13.80 -1.88
CA PHE A 120 -0.92 -14.74 -2.94
C PHE A 120 -2.35 -15.31 -2.77
N TYR A 121 -2.78 -15.50 -1.52
CA TYR A 121 -4.08 -16.09 -1.21
C TYR A 121 -5.26 -15.14 -1.41
N ILE A 122 -5.05 -13.83 -1.60
CA ILE A 122 -6.16 -12.88 -1.86
C ILE A 122 -6.94 -13.25 -3.11
N THR A 123 -6.26 -13.86 -4.10
CA THR A 123 -6.86 -14.29 -5.37
C THR A 123 -7.67 -15.57 -5.23
N LYS A 124 -7.52 -16.29 -4.10
CA LYS A 124 -8.27 -17.51 -3.83
C LYS A 124 -9.66 -17.11 -3.37
N GLN A 125 -10.67 -17.64 -4.07
CA GLN A 125 -12.08 -17.38 -3.82
C GLN A 125 -12.57 -18.21 -2.62
N ASN A 126 -11.91 -18.05 -1.47
CA ASN A 126 -12.18 -18.79 -0.25
C ASN A 126 -12.11 -17.85 0.98
N PRO A 127 -12.65 -18.27 2.14
CA PRO A 127 -12.69 -17.42 3.33
C PRO A 127 -11.34 -16.87 3.77
N PHE A 128 -10.26 -17.64 3.57
CA PHE A 128 -8.91 -17.20 3.91
C PHE A 128 -8.45 -16.02 3.03
N GLY A 129 -8.72 -16.07 1.73
CA GLY A 129 -8.46 -14.96 0.80
C GLY A 129 -9.27 -13.70 1.13
N TRP A 130 -10.53 -13.86 1.56
CA TRP A 130 -11.39 -12.75 1.98
C TRP A 130 -10.84 -12.05 3.22
N ILE A 131 -10.36 -12.82 4.20
CA ILE A 131 -9.74 -12.29 5.42
C ILE A 131 -8.47 -11.51 5.08
N ILE A 132 -7.57 -12.07 4.29
CA ILE A 132 -6.29 -11.41 3.96
C ILE A 132 -6.54 -10.12 3.18
N LEU A 133 -7.43 -10.15 2.18
CA LEU A 133 -7.77 -8.94 1.43
C LEU A 133 -8.48 -7.91 2.32
N GLY A 134 -9.39 -8.36 3.19
CA GLY A 134 -10.09 -7.49 4.13
C GLY A 134 -9.16 -6.77 5.09
N LEU A 135 -8.18 -7.49 5.65
CA LEU A 135 -7.13 -6.95 6.52
C LEU A 135 -6.21 -5.98 5.79
N GLY A 136 -5.78 -6.30 4.57
CA GLY A 136 -4.97 -5.35 3.80
C GLY A 136 -5.73 -4.08 3.40
N ASN A 137 -7.04 -4.20 3.13
CA ASN A 137 -7.92 -3.06 2.90
C ASN A 137 -8.19 -2.24 4.19
N THR A 138 -8.03 -2.82 5.39
CA THR A 138 -8.11 -2.06 6.64
C THR A 138 -7.00 -1.00 6.72
N LEU A 139 -5.80 -1.28 6.19
CA LEU A 139 -4.75 -0.26 6.10
C LEU A 139 -5.21 0.91 5.22
N GLN A 140 -5.77 0.63 4.05
CA GLN A 140 -6.35 1.66 3.17
C GLN A 140 -7.42 2.48 3.89
N ALA A 141 -8.30 1.81 4.67
CA ALA A 141 -9.36 2.49 5.40
C ALA A 141 -8.81 3.42 6.48
N ILE A 142 -7.79 2.98 7.23
CA ILE A 142 -7.14 3.78 8.28
C ILE A 142 -6.50 5.03 7.67
N TYR A 143 -5.70 4.89 6.61
CA TYR A 143 -5.09 6.04 5.92
C TYR A 143 -6.16 6.95 5.29
N GLY A 144 -7.20 6.37 4.68
CA GLY A 144 -8.32 7.13 4.13
C GLY A 144 -9.05 7.98 5.18
N ILE A 145 -9.26 7.44 6.38
CA ILE A 145 -9.86 8.18 7.51
C ILE A 145 -8.92 9.27 8.00
N HIS A 146 -7.62 8.98 8.13
CA HIS A 146 -6.61 9.97 8.50
C HIS A 146 -6.59 11.14 7.50
N TYR A 147 -6.49 10.85 6.20
CA TYR A 147 -6.52 11.86 5.14
C TYR A 147 -7.83 12.65 5.10
N LEU A 148 -8.97 12.00 5.33
CA LEU A 148 -10.25 12.69 5.40
C LEU A 148 -10.32 13.64 6.60
N GLY A 149 -9.81 13.23 7.76
CA GLY A 149 -9.70 14.09 8.94
C GLY A 149 -8.82 15.31 8.68
N SER A 150 -7.64 15.10 8.10
CA SER A 150 -6.74 16.19 7.70
C SER A 150 -7.37 17.11 6.65
N ALA A 151 -8.08 16.55 5.66
CA ALA A 151 -8.78 17.32 4.63
C ALA A 151 -9.90 18.20 5.18
N ILE A 152 -10.62 17.74 6.21
CA ILE A 152 -11.65 18.54 6.89
C ILE A 152 -11.02 19.68 7.69
N ALA A 153 -9.87 19.43 8.33
CA ALA A 153 -9.16 20.43 9.12
C ALA A 153 -8.52 21.51 8.26
N THR A 154 -7.97 21.15 7.10
CA THR A 154 -7.31 22.07 6.15
C THR A 154 -7.70 21.76 4.68
N PRO A 155 -8.90 22.16 4.23
CA PRO A 155 -9.28 21.96 2.83
C PRO A 155 -8.38 22.78 1.89
N PRO A 156 -7.96 22.28 0.70
CA PRO A 156 -8.33 21.04 0.03
C PRO A 156 -7.27 19.92 0.15
N PHE A 157 -6.37 20.00 1.13
CA PHE A 157 -5.26 19.07 1.28
C PHE A 157 -5.76 17.64 1.54
N HIS A 158 -5.05 16.62 1.05
CA HIS A 158 -5.34 15.18 1.25
C HIS A 158 -6.67 14.61 0.69
N VAL A 159 -7.57 15.42 0.11
CA VAL A 159 -8.87 14.94 -0.43
C VAL A 159 -8.69 13.84 -1.47
N LEU A 160 -7.76 14.00 -2.40
CA LEU A 160 -7.51 13.01 -3.44
C LEU A 160 -6.97 11.70 -2.84
N SER A 161 -6.13 11.79 -1.81
CA SER A 161 -5.59 10.62 -1.10
C SER A 161 -6.69 9.84 -0.39
N ALA A 162 -7.59 10.55 0.31
CA ALA A 162 -8.76 9.94 0.93
C ALA A 162 -9.64 9.23 -0.12
N ILE A 163 -9.91 9.89 -1.25
CA ILE A 163 -10.68 9.31 -2.36
C ILE A 163 -10.00 8.04 -2.89
N VAL A 164 -8.68 8.08 -3.13
CA VAL A 164 -7.94 6.92 -3.62
C VAL A 164 -8.00 5.78 -2.62
N CYS A 165 -7.79 6.03 -1.33
CA CYS A 165 -7.90 4.99 -0.29
C CYS A 165 -9.26 4.28 -0.30
N PHE A 166 -10.36 5.04 -0.33
CA PHE A 166 -11.69 4.43 -0.33
C PHE A 166 -12.04 3.78 -1.67
N ALA A 167 -11.66 4.40 -2.78
CA ALA A 167 -11.87 3.82 -4.11
C ALA A 167 -11.07 2.53 -4.28
N SER A 168 -9.83 2.47 -3.79
CA SER A 168 -8.96 1.30 -3.90
C SER A 168 -9.57 0.10 -3.17
N ILE A 169 -10.15 0.27 -1.99
CA ILE A 169 -10.87 -0.79 -1.26
C ILE A 169 -11.98 -1.39 -2.12
N ILE A 170 -12.81 -0.53 -2.72
CA ILE A 170 -13.94 -0.95 -3.56
C ILE A 170 -13.42 -1.68 -4.81
N ILE A 171 -12.44 -1.08 -5.50
CA ILE A 171 -11.85 -1.66 -6.71
C ILE A 171 -11.23 -3.01 -6.39
N MET A 172 -10.43 -3.13 -5.34
CA MET A 172 -9.80 -4.39 -4.95
C MET A 172 -10.82 -5.47 -4.60
N ALA A 173 -11.85 -5.14 -3.80
CA ALA A 173 -12.91 -6.08 -3.48
C ALA A 173 -13.64 -6.57 -4.75
N LEU A 174 -13.99 -5.66 -5.67
CA LEU A 174 -14.71 -6.01 -6.90
C LEU A 174 -13.87 -6.76 -7.93
N GLN A 175 -12.58 -6.44 -8.03
CA GLN A 175 -11.66 -6.99 -9.04
C GLN A 175 -11.04 -8.31 -8.62
N ILE A 176 -10.71 -8.47 -7.34
CA ILE A 176 -10.06 -9.66 -6.80
C ILE A 176 -11.10 -10.72 -6.42
N GLN A 177 -12.23 -10.31 -5.81
CA GLN A 177 -13.31 -11.24 -5.45
C GLN A 177 -14.34 -11.32 -6.58
N GLN A 178 -14.55 -12.53 -7.10
CA GLN A 178 -15.42 -12.78 -8.24
C GLN A 178 -16.88 -12.97 -7.83
N ASP A 179 -17.12 -13.61 -6.69
CA ASP A 179 -18.45 -13.91 -6.21
C ASP A 179 -18.98 -12.84 -5.23
N ARG A 180 -20.30 -12.75 -5.13
CA ARG A 180 -20.97 -11.76 -4.26
C ARG A 180 -20.66 -11.97 -2.78
N LYS A 181 -20.51 -13.23 -2.33
CA LYS A 181 -20.25 -13.53 -0.92
C LYS A 181 -18.85 -13.07 -0.54
N GLY A 182 -17.83 -13.36 -1.35
CA GLY A 182 -16.46 -12.92 -1.13
C GLY A 182 -16.31 -11.40 -1.11
N ARG A 183 -17.01 -10.69 -2.00
CA ARG A 183 -17.05 -9.21 -2.02
C ARG A 183 -17.63 -8.64 -0.73
N ILE A 184 -18.79 -9.12 -0.31
CA ILE A 184 -19.45 -8.66 0.92
C ILE A 184 -18.60 -9.00 2.13
N ALA A 185 -18.07 -10.22 2.21
CA ALA A 185 -17.23 -10.66 3.32
C ALA A 185 -15.97 -9.80 3.45
N THR A 186 -15.26 -9.56 2.34
CA THR A 186 -14.06 -8.70 2.33
C THR A 186 -14.37 -7.30 2.86
N LEU A 187 -15.43 -6.67 2.33
CA LEU A 187 -15.84 -5.32 2.77
C LEU A 187 -16.29 -5.29 4.23
N ALA A 188 -17.06 -6.30 4.66
CA ALA A 188 -17.50 -6.42 6.05
C ALA A 188 -16.32 -6.60 7.02
N ILE A 189 -15.32 -7.40 6.64
CA ILE A 189 -14.07 -7.56 7.41
C ILE A 189 -13.32 -6.23 7.46
N THR A 190 -13.15 -5.55 6.32
CA THR A 190 -12.50 -4.23 6.29
C THR A 190 -13.17 -3.25 7.24
N VAL A 191 -14.49 -3.09 7.15
CA VAL A 191 -15.25 -2.17 8.02
C VAL A 191 -15.17 -2.61 9.48
N GLY A 192 -15.43 -3.88 9.78
CA GLY A 192 -15.46 -4.40 11.14
C GLY A 192 -14.11 -4.28 11.85
N VAL A 193 -13.02 -4.64 11.19
CA VAL A 193 -11.67 -4.53 11.77
C VAL A 193 -11.27 -3.06 11.91
N THR A 194 -11.58 -2.20 10.93
CA THR A 194 -11.30 -0.77 11.04
C THR A 194 -12.02 -0.18 12.25
N LEU A 195 -13.33 -0.42 12.39
CA LEU A 195 -14.12 0.08 13.54
C LEU A 195 -13.58 -0.45 14.87
N ALA A 196 -13.24 -1.74 14.95
CA ALA A 196 -12.67 -2.33 16.16
C ALA A 196 -11.35 -1.64 16.56
N LEU A 197 -10.47 -1.35 15.59
CA LEU A 197 -9.22 -0.63 15.85
C LEU A 197 -9.48 0.82 16.28
N LEU A 198 -10.41 1.53 15.64
CA LEU A 198 -10.77 2.90 16.03
C LEU A 198 -11.32 2.94 17.46
N ILE A 199 -12.19 2.00 17.82
CA ILE A 199 -12.74 1.88 19.18
C ILE A 199 -11.62 1.58 20.17
N LEU A 200 -10.72 0.64 19.85
CA LEU A 200 -9.59 0.32 20.72
C LEU A 200 -8.67 1.53 20.94
N LEU A 201 -8.40 2.31 19.90
CA LEU A 201 -7.59 3.53 20.00
C LEU A 201 -8.28 4.58 20.87
N ALA A 202 -9.59 4.78 20.68
CA ALA A 202 -10.39 5.68 21.50
C ALA A 202 -10.40 5.25 22.99
N LEU A 203 -10.51 3.95 23.27
CA LEU A 203 -10.49 3.41 24.64
C LEU A 203 -9.12 3.50 25.30
N THR A 204 -8.04 3.45 24.52
CA THR A 204 -6.65 3.51 25.03
C THR A 204 -6.07 4.91 25.04
N GLY A 205 -6.83 5.93 24.59
CA GLY A 205 -6.37 7.31 24.50
C GLY A 205 -5.25 7.53 23.48
N ARG A 206 -5.06 6.60 22.54
CA ARG A 206 -4.04 6.69 21.49
C ARG A 206 -4.65 7.29 20.23
N THR A 207 -3.86 8.05 19.48
CA THR A 207 -4.27 8.65 18.21
C THR A 207 -3.97 7.73 17.03
N LEU A 208 -4.69 7.92 15.92
CA LEU A 208 -4.38 7.29 14.63
C LEU A 208 -3.21 8.01 14.00
N LEU A 209 -2.04 7.35 13.99
CA LEU A 209 -0.79 7.79 13.37
C LEU A 209 -0.29 9.15 13.92
#